data_AF-A0AAP0CPZ0-F1
#
_entry.id   AF-A0AAP0CPZ0-F1
#
_cell.length_a   1.000
_cell.length_b   1.000
_cell.length_c   1.000
_cell.angle_alpha   90.00
_cell.angle_beta   90.00
_cell.angle_gamma   90.00
#
_symmetry.space_group_name_H-M   'P 1'
#
loop_
_entity.id
_entity.type
_entity.pdbx_description
1 polymer ?
#
loop_
_entity_poly.entity_id
_entity_poly.type
_entity_poly.pdbx_seq_one_letter_code
_entity_poly.pdbx_strand_id
1 'polypeptide(L)'
;MSTIIHISSENGNSPKCKKLSFVKGFSSFIEKECGQHMQKIIHSIKVGIALVLVSLLYLLDPLFEQVGENAMWAIMTVVVVFEFFAGATLSKGLLRGFGTILGGGLGCLAAILADNLGKIGNAAVVGSSVFIFGAAATYFRMMPNIKKKYDYGIMIFILTFNLVAVSGLRADKIIELARERLSTIGMGFAVCIFTSLLIFPMWASDELHRLTSSKFDKLACSIEDCMKAYFNVVDEKESMARTNLGDCKAVLDSKSSDESLANFAKWEPWHGRFGFYYPWEKYLQVGDLIRELASNILSMQQCLESPLQPSTPLRQAIKEPCKSVGFSLGVALRELGRSISNMKRCQATVQTVPKLQSVKQELVLLAASSRLKGIGNAESLAISNLLFLLMEIVDKVEVIAKEVEALGEAAGFQSK
;
A
#
# COMPACT_ATOMS: atom_id res chain seq x y z
N MET A 1 -65.96 -46.92 -14.08
CA MET A 1 -64.89 -46.98 -15.09
C MET A 1 -64.05 -45.73 -14.92
N SER A 2 -62.75 -45.92 -14.62
CA SER A 2 -61.63 -44.96 -14.62
C SER A 2 -61.65 -43.82 -13.58
N THR A 3 -60.92 -43.92 -12.47
CA THR A 3 -59.45 -43.74 -12.24
C THR A 3 -59.08 -42.27 -11.92
N ILE A 4 -58.65 -42.11 -10.67
CA ILE A 4 -58.05 -40.94 -10.01
C ILE A 4 -56.76 -40.49 -10.72
N ILE A 5 -56.52 -39.17 -10.81
CA ILE A 5 -55.17 -38.61 -10.65
C ILE A 5 -55.24 -37.39 -9.73
N HIS A 6 -54.59 -37.53 -8.58
CA HIS A 6 -54.34 -36.48 -7.59
C HIS A 6 -53.08 -35.72 -8.03
N ILE A 7 -53.12 -34.40 -8.15
CA ILE A 7 -51.93 -33.57 -8.36
C ILE A 7 -51.65 -32.80 -7.06
N SER A 8 -50.56 -33.17 -6.40
CA SER A 8 -49.97 -32.39 -5.30
C SER A 8 -49.37 -31.10 -5.84
N SER A 9 -49.63 -29.99 -5.14
CA SER A 9 -48.87 -28.75 -5.26
C SER A 9 -48.26 -28.44 -3.90
N GLU A 10 -47.00 -28.83 -3.75
CA GLU A 10 -46.09 -28.37 -2.73
C GLU A 10 -45.44 -27.08 -3.27
N ASN A 11 -45.61 -25.92 -2.61
CA ASN A 11 -44.61 -24.86 -2.62
C ASN A 11 -44.97 -23.69 -1.70
N GLY A 12 -44.08 -23.40 -0.76
CA GLY A 12 -44.17 -22.20 0.06
C GLY A 12 -43.10 -22.05 1.13
N ASN A 13 -41.90 -22.63 0.96
CA ASN A 13 -40.80 -22.37 1.88
C ASN A 13 -39.99 -21.16 1.41
N SER A 14 -39.94 -20.12 2.24
CA SER A 14 -39.32 -18.84 1.92
C SER A 14 -37.77 -18.93 1.86
N PRO A 15 -37.09 -18.33 0.85
CA PRO A 15 -35.66 -18.15 0.88
C PRO A 15 -35.32 -16.69 1.23
N LYS A 16 -35.57 -16.26 2.47
CA LYS A 16 -35.11 -14.96 2.99
C LYS A 16 -33.95 -15.13 3.98
N CYS A 17 -32.87 -15.80 3.60
CA CYS A 17 -31.63 -15.74 4.41
C CYS A 17 -30.30 -16.03 3.67
N LYS A 18 -30.25 -15.97 2.33
CA LYS A 18 -28.99 -16.10 1.57
C LYS A 18 -28.63 -14.88 0.70
N LYS A 19 -29.55 -13.92 0.52
CA LYS A 19 -29.33 -12.72 -0.31
C LYS A 19 -28.63 -11.55 0.41
N LEU A 20 -28.48 -11.57 1.74
CA LEU A 20 -28.05 -10.39 2.51
C LEU A 20 -26.52 -10.24 2.66
N SER A 21 -25.73 -11.31 2.54
CA SER A 21 -24.26 -11.24 2.66
C SER A 21 -23.57 -10.86 1.35
N PHE A 22 -24.05 -11.38 0.22
CA PHE A 22 -23.51 -11.06 -1.11
C PHE A 22 -23.79 -9.61 -1.52
N VAL A 23 -24.96 -9.07 -1.15
CA VAL A 23 -25.31 -7.66 -1.41
C VAL A 23 -24.44 -6.70 -0.59
N LYS A 24 -24.05 -7.06 0.65
CA LYS A 24 -23.11 -6.24 1.45
C LYS A 24 -21.70 -6.23 0.87
N GLY A 25 -21.18 -7.38 0.43
CA GLY A 25 -19.87 -7.47 -0.23
C GLY A 25 -19.83 -6.66 -1.53
N PHE A 26 -20.85 -6.82 -2.38
CA PHE A 26 -20.95 -6.10 -3.65
C PHE A 26 -21.22 -4.60 -3.47
N SER A 27 -22.05 -4.22 -2.50
CA SER A 27 -22.28 -2.80 -2.13
C SER A 27 -21.00 -2.14 -1.64
N SER A 28 -20.22 -2.80 -0.78
CA SER A 28 -18.95 -2.24 -0.28
C SER A 28 -17.87 -2.16 -1.36
N PHE A 29 -17.90 -3.08 -2.34
CA PHE A 29 -17.01 -3.07 -3.50
C PHE A 29 -17.36 -1.91 -4.43
N ILE A 30 -18.65 -1.74 -4.77
CA ILE A 30 -19.14 -0.61 -5.57
C ILE A 30 -18.90 0.73 -4.86
N GLU A 31 -19.11 0.81 -3.55
CA GLU A 31 -18.84 2.02 -2.76
C GLU A 31 -17.34 2.36 -2.73
N LYS A 32 -16.48 1.36 -2.66
CA LYS A 32 -15.01 1.52 -2.70
C LYS A 32 -14.51 1.91 -4.10
N GLU A 33 -15.05 1.31 -5.15
CA GLU A 33 -14.71 1.61 -6.54
C GLU A 33 -15.23 3.01 -6.93
N CYS A 34 -16.46 3.36 -6.54
CA CYS A 34 -17.02 4.71 -6.66
C CYS A 34 -16.20 5.75 -5.89
N GLY A 35 -15.74 5.42 -4.68
CA GLY A 35 -14.86 6.28 -3.88
C GLY A 35 -13.52 6.57 -4.56
N GLN A 36 -12.87 5.55 -5.13
CA GLN A 36 -11.62 5.73 -5.89
C GLN A 36 -11.82 6.55 -7.16
N HIS A 37 -12.94 6.36 -7.87
CA HIS A 37 -13.31 7.18 -9.03
C HIS A 37 -13.54 8.64 -8.63
N MET A 38 -14.23 8.89 -7.52
CA MET A 38 -14.48 10.24 -7.02
C MET A 38 -13.19 10.96 -6.62
N GLN A 39 -12.27 10.27 -5.93
CA GLN A 39 -10.97 10.84 -5.56
C GLN A 39 -10.13 11.23 -6.78
N LYS A 40 -10.17 10.42 -7.86
CA LYS A 40 -9.51 10.76 -9.13
C LYS A 40 -10.10 12.02 -9.76
N ILE A 41 -11.43 12.17 -9.76
CA ILE A 41 -12.10 13.38 -10.27
C ILE A 41 -11.69 14.60 -9.44
N ILE A 42 -11.74 14.49 -8.11
CA ILE A 42 -11.31 15.55 -7.20
C ILE A 42 -9.87 15.96 -7.50
N HIS A 43 -8.95 14.99 -7.63
CA HIS A 43 -7.56 15.24 -7.97
C HIS A 43 -7.40 16.01 -9.29
N SER A 44 -8.07 15.57 -10.36
CA SER A 44 -8.02 16.25 -11.66
C SER A 44 -8.50 17.71 -11.58
N ILE A 45 -9.56 17.97 -10.81
CA ILE A 45 -10.07 19.32 -10.57
C ILE A 45 -9.03 20.15 -9.81
N LYS A 46 -8.38 19.60 -8.77
CA LYS A 46 -7.34 20.31 -8.01
C LYS A 46 -6.17 20.73 -8.87
N VAL A 47 -5.69 19.84 -9.74
CA VAL A 47 -4.61 20.15 -10.68
C VAL A 47 -5.03 21.30 -11.60
N GLY A 48 -6.26 21.26 -12.12
CA GLY A 48 -6.83 22.36 -12.90
C GLY A 48 -6.86 23.69 -12.13
N ILE A 49 -7.32 23.68 -10.87
CA ILE A 49 -7.33 24.87 -10.01
C ILE A 49 -5.92 25.38 -9.77
N ALA A 50 -4.94 24.50 -9.50
CA ALA A 50 -3.55 24.90 -9.30
C ALA A 50 -2.95 25.56 -10.55
N LEU A 51 -3.26 25.04 -11.74
CA LEU A 51 -2.84 25.62 -13.02
C LEU A 51 -3.48 27.00 -13.26
N VAL A 52 -4.76 27.16 -12.94
CA VAL A 52 -5.43 28.46 -13.01
C VAL A 52 -4.82 29.45 -12.02
N LEU A 53 -4.63 29.05 -10.76
CA LEU A 53 -4.05 29.91 -9.73
C LEU A 53 -2.64 30.36 -10.07
N VAL A 54 -1.76 29.45 -10.51
CA VAL A 54 -0.40 29.84 -10.91
C VAL A 54 -0.43 30.79 -12.11
N SER A 55 -1.33 30.58 -13.07
CA SER A 55 -1.47 31.46 -14.23
C SER A 55 -2.02 32.84 -13.86
N LEU A 56 -3.00 32.90 -12.97
CA LEU A 56 -3.57 34.16 -12.47
C LEU A 56 -2.55 34.97 -11.67
N LEU A 57 -1.69 34.32 -10.87
CA LEU A 57 -0.62 35.00 -10.15
C LEU A 57 0.36 35.71 -11.09
N TYR A 58 0.56 35.21 -12.31
CA TYR A 58 1.34 35.90 -13.33
C TYR A 58 0.61 37.05 -14.01
N LEU A 59 -0.72 36.99 -14.09
CA LEU A 59 -1.52 38.05 -14.71
C LEU A 59 -1.73 39.26 -13.78
N LEU A 60 -1.39 39.13 -12.49
CA LEU A 60 -1.45 40.24 -11.54
C LEU A 60 -0.13 41.03 -11.57
N ASP A 61 -0.21 42.29 -12.03
CA ASP A 61 0.89 43.21 -12.35
C ASP A 61 2.12 43.23 -11.40
N PRO A 62 2.01 43.21 -10.06
CA PRO A 62 3.20 43.32 -9.20
C PRO A 62 4.12 42.09 -9.22
N LEU A 63 3.66 40.91 -9.67
CA LEU A 63 4.49 39.71 -9.81
C LEU A 63 5.06 39.54 -11.22
N PHE A 64 4.43 40.15 -12.23
CA PHE A 64 4.90 40.08 -13.62
C PHE A 64 6.15 40.94 -13.84
N GLU A 65 6.23 42.14 -13.24
CA GLU A 65 7.41 43.02 -13.37
C GLU A 65 8.70 42.43 -12.76
N GLN A 66 8.59 41.51 -11.79
CA GLN A 66 9.75 40.82 -11.19
C GLN A 66 10.13 39.48 -11.87
N VAL A 67 9.26 38.90 -12.70
CA VAL A 67 9.37 37.48 -13.10
C VAL A 67 9.09 37.24 -14.60
N GLY A 68 8.82 38.30 -15.37
CA GLY A 68 8.04 38.35 -16.62
C GLY A 68 8.42 37.47 -17.82
N GLU A 69 9.53 36.73 -17.83
CA GLU A 69 9.87 35.78 -18.91
C GLU A 69 9.91 34.30 -18.48
N ASN A 70 9.80 34.01 -17.17
CA ASN A 70 10.04 32.67 -16.61
C ASN A 70 8.76 31.90 -16.21
N ALA A 71 7.57 32.33 -16.62
CA ALA A 71 6.29 31.72 -16.25
C ALA A 71 6.19 30.22 -16.59
N MET A 72 6.89 29.79 -17.64
CA MET A 72 6.99 28.39 -18.03
C MET A 72 7.51 27.51 -16.88
N TRP A 73 8.49 27.97 -16.09
CA TRP A 73 9.09 27.17 -15.01
C TRP A 73 8.14 26.93 -13.85
N ALA A 74 7.28 27.90 -13.52
CA ALA A 74 6.29 27.76 -12.48
C ALA A 74 5.15 26.81 -12.91
N ILE A 75 4.64 26.95 -14.14
CA ILE A 75 3.63 26.03 -14.70
C ILE A 75 4.19 24.61 -14.78
N MET A 76 5.41 24.44 -15.29
CA MET A 76 6.13 23.16 -15.29
C MET A 76 6.41 22.64 -13.87
N THR A 77 6.46 23.52 -12.86
CA THR A 77 6.52 23.10 -11.45
C THR A 77 5.22 22.47 -11.03
N VAL A 78 4.10 23.14 -11.28
CA VAL A 78 2.78 22.60 -10.96
C VAL A 78 2.57 21.25 -11.64
N VAL A 79 2.79 21.15 -12.95
CA VAL A 79 2.56 19.91 -13.70
C VAL A 79 3.40 18.73 -13.20
N VAL A 80 4.65 18.96 -12.81
CA VAL A 80 5.58 17.87 -12.47
C VAL A 80 5.60 17.53 -10.97
N VAL A 81 5.26 18.50 -10.12
CA VAL A 81 5.31 18.34 -8.65
C VAL A 81 3.96 17.92 -8.09
N PHE A 82 2.84 18.33 -8.71
CA PHE A 82 1.53 18.03 -8.18
C PHE A 82 1.24 16.53 -8.28
N GLU A 83 0.98 15.92 -7.13
CA GLU A 83 0.76 14.49 -7.00
C GLU A 83 -0.59 14.21 -6.34
N PHE A 84 -1.01 12.94 -6.40
CA PHE A 84 -2.31 12.54 -5.86
C PHE A 84 -2.43 12.79 -4.35
N PHE A 85 -1.38 12.44 -3.58
CA PHE A 85 -1.34 12.64 -2.14
C PHE A 85 -0.60 13.94 -1.78
N ALA A 86 -1.02 14.58 -0.68
CA ALA A 86 -0.40 15.80 -0.20
C ALA A 86 1.08 15.60 0.17
N GLY A 87 1.41 14.51 0.88
CA GLY A 87 2.80 14.17 1.20
C GLY A 87 3.68 13.87 -0.02
N ALA A 88 3.10 13.30 -1.08
CA ALA A 88 3.79 13.11 -2.35
C ALA A 88 4.11 14.45 -3.04
N THR A 89 3.17 15.40 -3.02
CA THR A 89 3.35 16.75 -3.56
C THR A 89 4.43 17.51 -2.78
N LEU A 90 4.38 17.45 -1.44
CA LEU A 90 5.36 18.09 -0.57
C LEU A 90 6.76 17.51 -0.79
N SER A 91 6.90 16.19 -0.77
CA SER A 91 8.20 15.54 -0.98
C SER A 91 8.78 15.86 -2.34
N LYS A 92 8.00 15.76 -3.43
CA LYS A 92 8.49 16.13 -4.77
C LYS A 92 8.90 17.59 -4.86
N GLY A 93 8.11 18.51 -4.31
CA GLY A 93 8.43 19.94 -4.41
C GLY A 93 9.67 20.33 -3.61
N LEU A 94 9.85 19.78 -2.40
CA LEU A 94 11.08 19.95 -1.63
C LEU A 94 12.29 19.34 -2.36
N LEU A 95 12.14 18.14 -2.94
CA LEU A 95 13.20 17.51 -3.73
C LEU A 95 13.55 18.29 -5.00
N ARG A 96 12.57 18.96 -5.62
CA ARG A 96 12.83 19.90 -6.72
C ARG A 96 13.69 21.05 -6.26
N GLY A 97 13.31 21.69 -5.15
CA GLY A 97 14.07 22.79 -4.55
C GLY A 97 15.51 22.38 -4.22
N PHE A 98 15.70 21.28 -3.50
CA PHE A 98 17.03 20.76 -3.17
C PHE A 98 17.85 20.41 -4.41
N GLY A 99 17.25 19.72 -5.38
CA GLY A 99 17.92 19.36 -6.63
C GLY A 99 18.38 20.59 -7.42
N THR A 100 17.54 21.64 -7.50
CA THR A 100 17.88 22.89 -8.18
C THR A 100 18.95 23.67 -7.44
N ILE A 101 18.87 23.78 -6.10
CA ILE A 101 19.88 24.50 -5.30
C ILE A 101 21.24 23.79 -5.40
N LEU A 102 21.29 22.47 -5.21
CA LEU A 102 22.54 21.71 -5.29
C LEU A 102 23.11 21.70 -6.71
N GLY A 103 22.25 21.50 -7.72
CA GLY A 103 22.68 21.44 -9.12
C GLY A 103 23.15 22.80 -9.61
N GLY A 104 22.42 23.86 -9.28
CA GLY A 104 22.81 25.23 -9.58
C GLY A 104 24.10 25.63 -8.88
N GLY A 105 24.22 25.40 -7.57
CA GLY A 105 25.41 25.73 -6.79
C GLY A 105 26.67 25.02 -7.27
N LEU A 106 26.61 23.71 -7.51
CA LEU A 106 27.74 22.95 -8.05
C LEU A 106 28.05 23.30 -9.51
N GLY A 107 27.02 23.63 -10.30
CA GLY A 107 27.20 24.10 -11.68
C GLY A 107 27.94 25.44 -11.73
N CYS A 108 27.56 26.39 -10.86
CA CYS A 108 28.26 27.66 -10.70
C CYS A 108 29.72 27.44 -10.30
N LEU A 109 29.96 26.54 -9.34
CA LEU A 109 31.32 26.22 -8.88
C LEU A 109 32.18 25.66 -10.03
N ALA A 110 31.62 24.77 -10.85
CA ALA A 110 32.31 24.23 -12.02
C ALA A 110 32.63 25.32 -13.06
N ALA A 111 31.69 26.24 -13.33
CA ALA A 111 31.89 27.36 -14.24
C ALA A 111 32.99 28.31 -13.75
N ILE A 112 32.99 28.67 -12.46
CA ILE A 112 34.01 29.54 -11.85
C ILE A 112 35.40 28.88 -11.92
N LEU A 113 35.49 27.57 -11.67
CA LEU A 113 36.75 26.84 -11.79
C LEU A 113 37.25 26.81 -13.24
N ALA A 114 36.34 26.70 -14.20
CA ALA A 114 36.66 26.66 -15.62
C ALA A 114 37.15 28.02 -16.17
N ASP A 115 36.58 29.13 -15.69
CA ASP A 115 36.98 30.49 -16.08
C ASP A 115 38.44 30.83 -15.70
N ASN A 116 38.96 30.22 -14.63
CA ASN A 116 40.33 30.45 -14.17
C ASN A 116 41.42 29.76 -15.04
N LEU A 117 41.05 28.87 -15.97
CA LEU A 117 41.99 27.96 -16.65
C LEU A 117 42.14 28.20 -18.17
N GLY A 118 41.71 29.36 -18.68
CA GLY A 118 41.81 29.73 -20.09
C GLY A 118 40.93 28.88 -21.02
N LYS A 119 40.91 29.17 -22.34
CA LYS A 119 39.92 28.60 -23.27
C LYS A 119 39.95 27.07 -23.40
N ILE A 120 41.14 26.46 -23.45
CA ILE A 120 41.29 25.00 -23.58
C ILE A 120 41.06 24.30 -22.24
N GLY A 121 41.52 24.90 -21.13
CA GLY A 121 41.30 24.38 -19.78
C GLY A 121 39.83 24.43 -19.38
N ASN A 122 39.09 25.45 -19.80
CA ASN A 122 37.66 25.62 -19.52
C ASN A 122 36.84 24.41 -20.02
N ALA A 123 37.00 24.05 -21.31
CA ALA A 123 36.29 22.91 -21.88
C ALA A 123 36.62 21.57 -21.19
N ALA A 124 37.89 21.37 -20.81
CA ALA A 124 38.32 20.18 -20.09
C ALA A 124 37.74 20.11 -18.67
N VAL A 125 37.67 21.23 -17.95
CA VAL A 125 37.12 21.30 -16.58
C VAL A 125 35.61 21.12 -16.57
N VAL A 126 34.88 21.80 -17.46
CA VAL A 126 33.42 21.63 -17.59
C VAL A 126 33.10 20.19 -18.00
N GLY A 127 33.80 19.66 -19.02
CA GLY A 127 33.59 18.29 -19.50
C GLY A 127 33.87 17.23 -18.44
N SER A 128 34.98 17.35 -17.72
CA SER A 128 35.31 16.43 -16.62
C SER A 128 34.34 16.54 -15.45
N SER A 129 33.90 17.74 -15.09
CA SER A 129 32.89 17.96 -14.03
C SER A 129 31.54 17.35 -14.41
N VAL A 130 31.06 17.60 -15.64
CA VAL A 130 29.85 16.99 -16.20
C VAL A 130 29.92 15.46 -16.13
N PHE A 131 31.04 14.89 -16.55
CA PHE A 131 31.26 13.45 -16.50
C PHE A 131 31.22 12.91 -15.06
N ILE A 132 31.99 13.50 -14.13
CA ILE A 132 32.11 13.00 -12.75
C ILE A 132 30.76 13.09 -12.02
N PHE A 133 30.15 14.28 -11.97
CA PHE A 133 28.89 14.47 -11.24
C PHE A 133 27.72 13.77 -11.93
N GLY A 134 27.69 13.75 -13.26
CA GLY A 134 26.68 13.02 -14.03
C GLY A 134 26.76 11.51 -13.80
N ALA A 135 27.95 10.92 -13.85
CA ALA A 135 28.16 9.50 -13.59
C ALA A 135 27.84 9.14 -12.13
N ALA A 136 28.33 9.93 -11.16
CA ALA A 136 28.08 9.69 -9.75
C ALA A 136 26.58 9.76 -9.42
N ALA A 137 25.88 10.82 -9.87
CA ALA A 137 24.45 10.97 -9.65
C ALA A 137 23.64 9.85 -10.33
N THR A 138 24.02 9.43 -11.53
CA THR A 138 23.38 8.30 -12.23
C THR A 138 23.59 6.99 -11.50
N TYR A 139 24.78 6.75 -10.93
CA TYR A 139 25.06 5.59 -10.10
C TYR A 139 24.22 5.58 -8.82
N PHE A 140 24.13 6.71 -8.10
CA PHE A 140 23.25 6.84 -6.93
C PHE A 140 21.78 6.60 -7.28
N ARG A 141 21.33 7.02 -8.48
CA ARG A 141 19.98 6.75 -8.99
C ARG A 141 19.69 5.26 -9.18
N MET A 142 20.70 4.43 -9.42
CA MET A 142 20.55 2.98 -9.57
C MET A 142 20.44 2.24 -8.22
N MET A 143 20.83 2.86 -7.11
CA MET A 143 20.71 2.25 -5.79
C MET A 143 19.25 2.21 -5.32
N PRO A 144 18.65 1.05 -5.03
CA PRO A 144 17.22 0.92 -4.71
C PRO A 144 16.75 1.82 -3.57
N ASN A 145 17.53 1.94 -2.50
CA ASN A 145 17.19 2.75 -1.31
C ASN A 145 17.14 4.24 -1.61
N ILE A 146 18.05 4.72 -2.48
CA ILE A 146 18.11 6.12 -2.90
C ILE A 146 17.01 6.37 -3.94
N LYS A 147 16.90 5.49 -4.94
CA LYS A 147 15.90 5.58 -6.01
C LYS A 147 14.48 5.72 -5.48
N LYS A 148 14.08 4.87 -4.52
CA LYS A 148 12.73 4.92 -3.96
C LYS A 148 12.37 6.26 -3.29
N LYS A 149 13.36 6.99 -2.77
CA LYS A 149 13.15 8.21 -1.98
C LYS A 149 13.51 9.50 -2.71
N TYR A 150 14.53 9.47 -3.57
CA TYR A 150 15.23 10.65 -4.06
C TYR A 150 15.41 10.69 -5.59
N ASP A 151 14.86 9.72 -6.35
CA ASP A 151 15.04 9.64 -7.83
C ASP A 151 14.71 10.98 -8.53
N TYR A 152 13.60 11.60 -8.15
CA TYR A 152 13.16 12.88 -8.71
C TYR A 152 14.16 14.01 -8.40
N GLY A 153 14.63 14.13 -7.15
CA GLY A 153 15.60 15.15 -6.75
C GLY A 153 16.94 14.99 -7.46
N ILE A 154 17.42 13.75 -7.60
CA ILE A 154 18.66 13.44 -8.34
C ILE A 154 18.52 13.77 -9.83
N MET A 155 17.37 13.49 -10.43
CA MET A 155 17.09 13.87 -11.82
C MET A 155 17.12 15.39 -12.01
N ILE A 156 16.47 16.15 -11.13
CA ILE A 156 16.49 17.62 -11.17
C ILE A 156 17.89 18.17 -10.91
N PHE A 157 18.65 17.54 -10.01
CA PHE A 157 20.06 17.86 -9.77
C PHE A 157 20.89 17.71 -11.06
N ILE A 158 20.85 16.55 -11.71
CA ILE A 158 21.59 16.29 -12.95
C ILE A 158 21.20 17.31 -14.02
N LEU A 159 19.89 17.54 -14.22
CA LEU A 159 19.39 18.48 -15.23
C LEU A 159 19.92 19.90 -14.98
N THR A 160 19.79 20.37 -13.75
CA THR A 160 20.17 21.74 -13.37
C THR A 160 21.68 21.91 -13.44
N PHE A 161 22.45 20.95 -12.90
CA PHE A 161 23.90 20.96 -12.93
C PHE A 161 24.44 21.03 -14.36
N ASN A 162 23.98 20.15 -15.25
CA ASN A 162 24.43 20.14 -16.64
C ASN A 162 24.07 21.44 -17.37
N LEU A 163 22.86 21.94 -17.16
CA LEU A 163 22.44 23.18 -17.80
C LEU A 163 23.31 24.36 -17.33
N VAL A 164 23.57 24.48 -16.03
CA VAL A 164 24.38 25.58 -15.47
C VAL A 164 25.85 25.45 -15.86
N ALA A 165 26.43 24.25 -15.75
CA ALA A 165 27.84 24.01 -16.08
C ALA A 165 28.15 24.22 -17.57
N VAL A 166 27.24 23.82 -18.48
CA VAL A 166 27.45 23.90 -19.93
C VAL A 166 27.09 25.26 -20.52
N SER A 167 26.16 26.00 -19.90
CA SER A 167 25.68 27.28 -20.47
C SER A 167 26.74 28.38 -20.53
N GLY A 168 27.90 28.24 -19.87
CA GLY A 168 29.06 29.14 -20.03
C GLY A 168 28.77 30.62 -19.77
N LEU A 169 27.71 30.92 -19.03
CA LEU A 169 27.30 32.29 -18.70
C LEU A 169 28.28 32.87 -17.68
N ARG A 170 28.60 34.16 -17.78
CA ARG A 170 29.39 34.85 -16.75
C ARG A 170 28.75 34.63 -15.38
N ALA A 171 29.56 34.38 -14.35
CA ALA A 171 29.11 34.05 -12.99
C ALA A 171 27.99 34.98 -12.48
N ASP A 172 28.07 36.27 -12.78
CA ASP A 172 27.08 37.28 -12.36
C ASP A 172 25.69 37.04 -12.99
N LYS A 173 25.63 36.67 -14.28
CA LYS A 173 24.38 36.33 -14.96
C LYS A 173 23.81 34.98 -14.50
N ILE A 174 24.66 34.07 -14.04
CA ILE A 174 24.20 32.77 -13.52
C ILE A 174 23.46 32.96 -12.19
N ILE A 175 23.96 33.82 -11.30
CA ILE A 175 23.34 34.06 -9.98
C ILE A 175 21.95 34.70 -10.13
N GLU A 176 21.82 35.66 -11.05
CA GLU A 176 20.54 36.31 -11.35
C GLU A 176 19.53 35.32 -11.93
N LEU A 177 19.93 34.54 -12.96
CA LEU A 177 19.10 33.51 -13.57
C LEU A 177 18.71 32.38 -12.58
N ALA A 178 19.62 32.00 -11.68
CA ALA A 178 19.35 31.02 -10.64
C ALA A 178 18.32 31.52 -9.62
N ARG A 179 18.40 32.81 -9.24
CA ARG A 179 17.45 33.45 -8.32
C ARG A 179 16.04 33.47 -8.92
N GLU A 180 15.90 33.89 -10.18
CA GLU A 180 14.61 33.91 -10.87
C GLU A 180 14.01 32.51 -11.02
N ARG A 181 14.84 31.50 -11.33
CA ARG A 181 14.37 30.12 -11.42
C ARG A 181 13.96 29.56 -10.07
N LEU A 182 14.71 29.86 -9.02
CA LEU A 182 14.34 29.40 -7.69
C LEU A 182 13.08 30.08 -7.18
N SER A 183 12.88 31.38 -7.46
CA SER A 183 11.65 32.10 -7.08
C SER A 183 10.43 31.59 -7.84
N THR A 184 10.55 31.33 -9.15
CA THR A 184 9.44 30.77 -9.97
C THR A 184 9.08 29.33 -9.55
N ILE A 185 10.08 28.49 -9.26
CA ILE A 185 9.86 27.15 -8.70
C ILE A 185 9.20 27.28 -7.31
N GLY A 186 9.67 28.19 -6.47
CA GLY A 186 9.11 28.44 -5.14
C GLY A 186 7.64 28.85 -5.20
N MET A 187 7.28 29.75 -6.13
CA MET A 187 5.89 30.16 -6.35
C MET A 187 5.02 29.00 -6.83
N GLY A 188 5.46 28.24 -7.84
CA GLY A 188 4.73 27.07 -8.33
C GLY A 188 4.53 26.02 -7.23
N PHE A 189 5.56 25.79 -6.41
CA PHE A 189 5.48 24.88 -5.27
C PHE A 189 4.50 25.39 -4.20
N ALA A 190 4.52 26.68 -3.88
CA ALA A 190 3.58 27.28 -2.93
C ALA A 190 2.12 27.09 -3.36
N VAL A 191 1.83 27.29 -4.66
CA VAL A 191 0.49 27.02 -5.23
C VAL A 191 0.11 25.55 -5.08
N CYS A 192 1.01 24.61 -5.40
CA CYS A 192 0.76 23.18 -5.23
C CYS A 192 0.43 22.82 -3.78
N ILE A 193 1.17 23.35 -2.81
CA ILE A 193 0.94 23.08 -1.39
C ILE A 193 -0.36 23.69 -0.92
N PHE A 194 -0.62 24.94 -1.28
CA PHE A 194 -1.86 25.63 -0.93
C PHE A 194 -3.08 24.82 -1.40
N THR A 195 -3.11 24.46 -2.68
CA THR A 195 -4.22 23.70 -3.27
C THR A 195 -4.31 22.27 -2.75
N SER A 196 -3.18 21.57 -2.55
CA SER A 196 -3.18 20.19 -2.09
C SER A 196 -3.66 20.05 -0.64
N LEU A 197 -3.30 21.01 0.22
CA LEU A 197 -3.67 21.00 1.64
C LEU A 197 -5.04 21.60 1.94
N LEU A 198 -5.47 22.65 1.23
CA LEU A 198 -6.72 23.36 1.55
C LEU A 198 -7.94 22.87 0.77
N ILE A 199 -7.74 22.38 -0.46
CA ILE A 199 -8.85 21.88 -1.29
C ILE A 199 -8.93 20.37 -1.09
N PHE A 200 -9.87 19.89 -0.26
CA PHE A 200 -10.15 18.46 -0.02
C PHE A 200 -8.90 17.57 0.16
N PRO A 201 -8.08 17.78 1.20
CA PRO A 201 -6.77 17.12 1.32
C PRO A 201 -6.88 15.59 1.21
N MET A 202 -5.97 14.99 0.44
CA MET A 202 -5.88 13.54 0.25
C MET A 202 -4.60 13.04 0.91
N TRP A 203 -4.75 12.28 1.98
CA TRP A 203 -3.67 11.82 2.83
C TRP A 203 -3.30 10.37 2.53
N ALA A 204 -2.01 10.13 2.32
CA ALA A 204 -1.45 8.79 2.18
C ALA A 204 -1.49 8.02 3.52
N SER A 205 -1.39 8.74 4.64
CA SER A 205 -1.51 8.19 6.00
C SER A 205 -2.85 7.50 6.24
N ASP A 206 -3.96 8.18 5.91
CA ASP A 206 -5.32 7.64 6.02
C ASP A 206 -5.50 6.41 5.13
N GLU A 207 -5.03 6.49 3.89
CA GLU A 207 -5.17 5.40 2.92
C GLU A 207 -4.37 4.17 3.33
N LEU A 208 -3.11 4.33 3.78
CA LEU A 208 -2.30 3.23 4.31
C LEU A 208 -2.99 2.59 5.51
N HIS A 209 -3.44 3.41 6.47
CA HIS A 209 -4.11 2.94 7.67
C HIS A 209 -5.36 2.11 7.34
N ARG A 210 -6.22 2.62 6.45
CA ARG A 210 -7.44 1.96 5.98
C ARG A 210 -7.14 0.67 5.23
N LEU A 211 -6.15 0.68 4.33
CA LEU A 211 -5.76 -0.49 3.56
C LEU A 211 -5.18 -1.57 4.47
N THR A 212 -4.30 -1.24 5.41
CA THR A 212 -3.75 -2.20 6.37
C THR A 212 -4.86 -2.90 7.14
N SER A 213 -5.84 -2.16 7.67
CA SER A 213 -7.00 -2.75 8.34
C SER A 213 -7.84 -3.65 7.42
N SER A 214 -8.13 -3.18 6.19
CA SER A 214 -8.92 -3.94 5.22
C SER A 214 -8.28 -5.26 4.80
N LYS A 215 -6.94 -5.37 4.81
CA LYS A 215 -6.24 -6.62 4.48
C LYS A 215 -6.52 -7.73 5.48
N PHE A 216 -6.66 -7.40 6.78
CA PHE A 216 -7.04 -8.38 7.79
C PHE A 216 -8.41 -9.00 7.51
N ASP A 217 -9.40 -8.18 7.16
CA ASP A 217 -10.74 -8.66 6.84
C ASP A 217 -10.76 -9.52 5.58
N LYS A 218 -9.98 -9.13 4.55
CA LYS A 218 -9.78 -9.94 3.34
C LYS A 218 -9.22 -11.32 3.67
N LEU A 219 -8.14 -11.39 4.45
CA LEU A 219 -7.54 -12.68 4.82
C LEU A 219 -8.45 -13.52 5.71
N ALA A 220 -9.21 -12.88 6.62
CA ALA A 220 -10.21 -13.57 7.43
C ALA A 220 -11.28 -14.25 6.56
N CYS A 221 -11.83 -13.51 5.59
CA CYS A 221 -12.79 -14.05 4.63
C CYS A 221 -12.16 -15.16 3.78
N SER A 222 -10.93 -14.99 3.30
CA SER A 222 -10.23 -16.02 2.52
C SER A 222 -10.07 -17.34 3.30
N ILE A 223 -9.69 -17.31 4.58
CA ILE A 223 -9.57 -18.53 5.41
C ILE A 223 -10.95 -19.20 5.59
N GLU A 224 -11.97 -18.42 5.95
CA GLU A 224 -13.32 -18.95 6.21
C GLU A 224 -13.95 -19.55 4.95
N ASP A 225 -13.84 -18.84 3.82
CA ASP A 225 -14.34 -19.31 2.53
C ASP A 225 -13.59 -20.55 2.04
N CYS A 226 -12.27 -20.60 2.25
CA CYS A 226 -11.44 -21.76 1.92
C CYS A 226 -11.90 -23.01 2.69
N MET A 227 -12.08 -22.90 4.01
CA MET A 227 -12.59 -23.99 4.85
C MET A 227 -14.01 -24.39 4.45
N LYS A 228 -14.89 -23.41 4.24
CA LYS A 228 -16.27 -23.66 3.85
C LYS A 228 -16.38 -24.37 2.50
N ALA A 229 -15.64 -23.92 1.49
CA ALA A 229 -15.62 -24.54 0.17
C ALA A 229 -15.12 -25.99 0.24
N TYR A 230 -14.00 -26.23 0.91
CA TYR A 230 -13.41 -27.57 1.01
C TYR A 230 -14.33 -28.62 1.65
N PHE A 231 -15.07 -28.22 2.69
CA PHE A 231 -15.95 -29.11 3.44
C PHE A 231 -17.40 -29.16 2.93
N ASN A 232 -17.83 -28.22 2.08
CA ASN A 232 -19.16 -28.24 1.46
C ASN A 232 -19.23 -29.10 0.19
N VAL A 233 -18.09 -29.40 -0.45
CA VAL A 233 -18.00 -30.37 -1.57
C VAL A 233 -18.47 -31.78 -1.15
N VAL A 234 -18.57 -32.06 0.15
CA VAL A 234 -19.13 -33.31 0.69
C VAL A 234 -20.65 -33.39 0.55
N ASP A 235 -21.36 -32.25 0.51
CA ASP A 235 -22.81 -32.20 0.61
C ASP A 235 -23.53 -31.96 -0.75
N GLU A 236 -22.90 -31.31 -1.75
CA GLU A 236 -23.52 -31.06 -3.06
C GLU A 236 -22.51 -31.15 -4.24
N LYS A 237 -22.80 -32.00 -5.24
CA LYS A 237 -22.11 -32.01 -6.55
C LYS A 237 -22.58 -30.81 -7.39
N GLU A 238 -22.11 -29.60 -7.11
CA GLU A 238 -22.23 -28.52 -8.10
C GLU A 238 -21.14 -27.46 -7.99
N SER A 239 -20.93 -26.78 -9.11
CA SER A 239 -19.76 -26.02 -9.56
C SER A 239 -18.97 -25.22 -8.51
N MET A 240 -17.66 -25.42 -8.55
CA MET A 240 -16.61 -24.64 -7.90
C MET A 240 -16.81 -23.14 -8.15
N ALA A 241 -17.44 -22.44 -7.20
CA ALA A 241 -17.33 -21.00 -7.11
C ALA A 241 -15.85 -20.72 -6.83
N ARG A 242 -15.15 -20.24 -7.86
CA ARG A 242 -13.74 -19.85 -7.83
C ARG A 242 -13.52 -19.04 -6.56
N THR A 243 -12.89 -19.67 -5.59
CA THR A 243 -12.55 -19.15 -4.26
C THR A 243 -11.89 -17.78 -4.41
N ASN A 244 -12.00 -16.92 -3.39
CA ASN A 244 -11.52 -15.53 -3.35
C ASN A 244 -9.97 -15.39 -3.44
N LEU A 245 -9.31 -16.14 -4.33
CA LEU A 245 -7.88 -16.14 -4.66
C LEU A 245 -7.38 -14.73 -5.00
N GLY A 246 -8.25 -13.90 -5.58
CA GLY A 246 -7.96 -12.52 -5.92
C GLY A 246 -7.58 -11.66 -4.71
N ASP A 247 -8.16 -11.93 -3.54
CA ASP A 247 -7.90 -11.12 -2.35
C ASP A 247 -6.53 -11.42 -1.72
N CYS A 248 -6.16 -12.70 -1.55
CA CYS A 248 -4.82 -13.08 -1.09
C CYS A 248 -3.74 -12.58 -2.06
N LYS A 249 -3.96 -12.70 -3.37
CA LYS A 249 -3.02 -12.21 -4.37
C LYS A 249 -2.87 -10.69 -4.33
N ALA A 250 -3.97 -9.95 -4.20
CA ALA A 250 -3.94 -8.50 -4.04
C ALA A 250 -3.18 -8.06 -2.78
N VAL A 251 -3.27 -8.84 -1.68
CA VAL A 251 -2.47 -8.61 -0.48
C VAL A 251 -0.98 -8.85 -0.76
N LEU A 252 -0.61 -9.94 -1.44
CA LEU A 252 0.78 -10.24 -1.79
C LEU A 252 1.41 -9.15 -2.66
N ASP A 253 0.68 -8.66 -3.66
CA ASP A 253 1.15 -7.64 -4.61
C ASP A 253 1.20 -6.21 -4.02
N SER A 254 0.76 -6.02 -2.77
CA SER A 254 0.59 -4.69 -2.17
C SER A 254 1.87 -4.03 -1.65
N LYS A 255 3.01 -4.72 -1.62
CA LYS A 255 4.24 -4.24 -0.97
C LYS A 255 4.72 -2.88 -1.47
N SER A 256 4.80 -2.69 -2.80
CA SER A 256 5.27 -1.43 -3.39
C SER A 256 4.34 -0.26 -3.08
N SER A 257 3.02 -0.50 -3.11
CA SER A 257 2.00 0.47 -2.76
C SER A 257 2.14 0.90 -1.30
N ASP A 258 2.22 -0.05 -0.36
CA ASP A 258 2.37 0.24 1.07
C ASP A 258 3.64 1.05 1.37
N GLU A 259 4.78 0.65 0.79
CA GLU A 259 6.05 1.37 0.93
C GLU A 259 5.94 2.81 0.40
N SER A 260 5.28 3.02 -0.75
CA SER A 260 5.08 4.36 -1.30
C SER A 260 4.20 5.23 -0.39
N LEU A 261 3.08 4.70 0.10
CA LEU A 261 2.16 5.41 0.98
C LEU A 261 2.84 5.78 2.31
N ALA A 262 3.59 4.85 2.89
CA ALA A 262 4.37 5.09 4.11
C ALA A 262 5.45 6.16 3.91
N ASN A 263 6.09 6.20 2.74
CA ASN A 263 7.05 7.26 2.43
C ASN A 263 6.36 8.62 2.27
N PHE A 264 5.21 8.69 1.60
CA PHE A 264 4.45 9.94 1.47
C PHE A 264 3.93 10.43 2.83
N ALA A 265 3.43 9.53 3.66
CA ALA A 265 2.90 9.81 4.99
C ALA A 265 3.93 10.51 5.91
N LYS A 266 5.23 10.22 5.75
CA LYS A 266 6.30 10.89 6.52
C LYS A 266 6.47 12.38 6.18
N TRP A 267 6.02 12.81 5.01
CA TRP A 267 6.09 14.20 4.58
C TRP A 267 4.81 14.95 4.91
N GLU A 268 3.78 14.30 5.43
CA GLU A 268 2.52 14.99 5.71
C GLU A 268 2.67 15.86 6.96
N PRO A 269 2.09 17.08 6.98
CA PRO A 269 1.93 17.83 8.21
C PRO A 269 1.05 17.05 9.19
N TRP A 270 1.06 17.43 10.46
CA TRP A 270 0.11 16.87 11.42
C TRP A 270 -1.32 17.03 10.89
N HIS A 271 -2.03 15.91 10.76
CA HIS A 271 -3.44 15.89 10.43
C HIS A 271 -4.19 14.80 11.20
N GLY A 272 -5.46 15.06 11.50
CA GLY A 272 -6.33 14.09 12.17
C GLY A 272 -5.72 13.51 13.45
N ARG A 273 -5.51 12.18 13.45
CA ARG A 273 -4.92 11.42 14.56
C ARG A 273 -3.45 11.04 14.32
N PHE A 274 -2.85 11.52 13.24
CA PHE A 274 -1.47 11.23 12.87
C PHE A 274 -0.57 12.43 13.18
N GLY A 275 0.40 12.25 14.08
CA GLY A 275 1.41 13.26 14.40
C GLY A 275 2.64 13.21 13.49
N PHE A 276 3.54 14.19 13.63
CA PHE A 276 4.76 14.34 12.82
C PHE A 276 5.76 13.17 12.89
N TYR A 277 5.72 12.35 13.94
CA TYR A 277 6.64 11.23 14.17
C TYR A 277 5.90 9.90 14.33
N TYR A 278 4.89 9.68 13.50
CA TYR A 278 4.08 8.48 13.56
C TYR A 278 4.87 7.22 13.10
N PRO A 279 4.67 6.03 13.72
CA PRO A 279 5.51 4.86 13.49
C PRO A 279 5.16 4.10 12.20
N TRP A 280 5.32 4.73 11.03
CA TRP A 280 5.01 4.13 9.73
C TRP A 280 5.84 2.86 9.43
N GLU A 281 7.04 2.75 9.98
CA GLU A 281 7.85 1.52 9.86
C GLU A 281 7.17 0.31 10.50
N LYS A 282 6.42 0.51 11.60
CA LYS A 282 5.63 -0.56 12.23
C LYS A 282 4.46 -1.00 11.37
N TYR A 283 3.85 -0.10 10.61
CA TYR A 283 2.84 -0.47 9.60
C TYR A 283 3.44 -1.34 8.49
N LEU A 284 4.66 -1.06 8.05
CA LEU A 284 5.36 -1.87 7.04
C LEU A 284 5.71 -3.26 7.59
N GLN A 285 6.18 -3.35 8.84
CA GLN A 285 6.45 -4.63 9.52
C GLN A 285 5.19 -5.49 9.64
N VAL A 286 4.08 -4.90 10.08
CA VAL A 286 2.77 -5.59 10.10
C VAL A 286 2.36 -6.00 8.68
N GLY A 287 2.58 -5.13 7.69
CA GLY A 287 2.33 -5.44 6.28
C GLY A 287 3.15 -6.62 5.75
N ASP A 288 4.41 -6.75 6.18
CA ASP A 288 5.28 -7.89 5.85
C ASP A 288 4.70 -9.20 6.38
N LEU A 289 4.33 -9.23 7.65
CA LEU A 289 3.74 -10.41 8.28
C LEU A 289 2.38 -10.78 7.67
N ILE A 290 1.53 -9.79 7.34
CA ILE A 290 0.26 -10.01 6.65
C ILE A 290 0.48 -10.66 5.27
N ARG A 291 1.54 -10.27 4.54
CA ARG A 291 1.86 -10.86 3.25
C ARG A 291 2.39 -12.29 3.38
N GLU A 292 3.21 -12.58 4.39
CA GLU A 292 3.59 -13.96 4.71
C GLU A 292 2.37 -14.82 5.03
N LEU A 293 1.45 -14.32 5.86
CA LEU A 293 0.19 -14.99 6.15
C LEU A 293 -0.64 -15.23 4.87
N ALA A 294 -0.73 -14.25 3.98
CA ALA A 294 -1.42 -14.40 2.70
C ALA A 294 -0.80 -15.50 1.84
N SER A 295 0.53 -15.65 1.86
CA SER A 295 1.24 -16.75 1.18
C SER A 295 0.85 -18.10 1.77
N ASN A 296 0.83 -18.23 3.11
CA ASN A 296 0.46 -19.47 3.78
C ASN A 296 -0.99 -19.88 3.50
N ILE A 297 -1.91 -18.92 3.49
CA ILE A 297 -3.31 -19.14 3.11
C ILE A 297 -3.42 -19.59 1.65
N LEU A 298 -2.66 -18.96 0.74
CA LEU A 298 -2.65 -19.33 -0.66
C LEU A 298 -2.10 -20.76 -0.87
N SER A 299 -1.03 -21.13 -0.18
CA SER A 299 -0.48 -22.49 -0.18
C SER A 299 -1.49 -23.51 0.35
N MET A 300 -2.18 -23.18 1.44
CA MET A 300 -3.27 -24.02 1.98
C MET A 300 -4.38 -24.20 0.95
N GLN A 301 -4.84 -23.11 0.33
CA GLN A 301 -5.88 -23.17 -0.70
C GLN A 301 -5.47 -24.06 -1.89
N GLN A 302 -4.23 -23.94 -2.37
CA GLN A 302 -3.72 -24.80 -3.44
C GLN A 302 -3.66 -26.27 -3.03
N CYS A 303 -3.31 -26.56 -1.77
CA CYS A 303 -3.38 -27.92 -1.24
C CYS A 303 -4.81 -28.46 -1.20
N LEU A 304 -5.79 -27.61 -0.86
CA LEU A 304 -7.22 -27.96 -0.84
C LEU A 304 -7.86 -28.09 -2.23
N GLU A 305 -7.23 -27.57 -3.28
CA GLU A 305 -7.70 -27.70 -4.67
C GLU A 305 -7.02 -28.87 -5.42
N SER A 306 -6.02 -29.50 -4.81
CA SER A 306 -5.27 -30.64 -5.37
C SER A 306 -6.18 -31.84 -5.68
N PRO A 307 -5.93 -32.60 -6.77
CA PRO A 307 -6.68 -33.81 -7.11
C PRO A 307 -6.47 -34.97 -6.13
N LEU A 308 -5.43 -34.93 -5.30
CA LEU A 308 -5.08 -35.98 -4.32
C LEU A 308 -5.90 -35.87 -3.01
N GLN A 309 -7.20 -35.62 -3.12
CA GLN A 309 -8.01 -35.35 -1.93
C GLN A 309 -8.36 -36.60 -1.12
N PRO A 310 -8.41 -36.49 0.22
CA PRO A 310 -8.77 -37.60 1.09
C PRO A 310 -10.22 -38.02 0.89
N SER A 311 -10.49 -39.30 1.20
CA SER A 311 -11.81 -39.92 1.16
C SER A 311 -12.84 -39.16 2.03
N THR A 312 -14.11 -39.19 1.61
CA THR A 312 -15.24 -38.52 2.29
C THR A 312 -15.35 -38.78 3.80
N PRO A 313 -15.22 -40.02 4.33
CA PRO A 313 -15.33 -40.26 5.78
C PRO A 313 -14.20 -39.60 6.58
N LEU A 314 -13.00 -39.54 6.00
CA LEU A 314 -11.84 -38.96 6.65
C LEU A 314 -11.93 -37.42 6.69
N ARG A 315 -12.46 -36.82 5.61
CA ARG A 315 -12.80 -35.40 5.59
C ARG A 315 -13.86 -35.04 6.64
N GLN A 316 -14.85 -35.91 6.85
CA GLN A 316 -15.89 -35.71 7.86
C GLN A 316 -15.32 -35.73 9.29
N ALA A 317 -14.30 -36.57 9.55
CA ALA A 317 -13.67 -36.67 10.87
C ALA A 317 -12.92 -35.39 11.29
N ILE A 318 -12.41 -34.63 10.32
CA ILE A 318 -11.67 -33.37 10.57
C ILE A 318 -12.51 -32.12 10.29
N LYS A 319 -13.74 -32.27 9.79
CA LYS A 319 -14.63 -31.17 9.35
C LYS A 319 -14.86 -30.13 10.44
N GLU A 320 -15.37 -30.57 11.59
CA GLU A 320 -15.73 -29.66 12.68
C GLU A 320 -14.51 -28.99 13.33
N PRO A 321 -13.41 -29.71 13.67
CA PRO A 321 -12.20 -29.07 14.19
C PRO A 321 -11.63 -28.02 13.23
N CYS A 322 -11.44 -28.34 11.95
CA CYS A 322 -10.85 -27.41 10.98
C CYS A 322 -11.77 -26.21 10.70
N LYS A 323 -13.09 -26.40 10.63
CA LYS A 323 -14.04 -25.28 10.51
C LYS A 323 -14.01 -24.35 11.72
N SER A 324 -13.96 -24.92 12.94
CA SER A 324 -13.85 -24.16 14.19
C SER A 324 -12.57 -23.32 14.23
N VAL A 325 -11.46 -23.90 13.82
CA VAL A 325 -10.17 -23.20 13.72
C VAL A 325 -10.23 -22.06 12.70
N GLY A 326 -10.74 -22.34 11.49
CA GLY A 326 -10.86 -21.32 10.44
C GLY A 326 -11.71 -20.13 10.88
N PHE A 327 -12.83 -20.40 11.56
CA PHE A 327 -13.67 -19.35 12.14
C PHE A 327 -12.94 -18.56 13.25
N SER A 328 -12.23 -19.26 14.14
CA SER A 328 -11.47 -18.62 15.22
C SER A 328 -10.35 -17.70 14.68
N LEU A 329 -9.64 -18.14 13.64
CA LEU A 329 -8.67 -17.33 12.90
C LEU A 329 -9.32 -16.11 12.26
N GLY A 330 -10.47 -16.29 11.60
CA GLY A 330 -11.22 -15.19 11.00
C GLY A 330 -11.68 -14.14 12.01
N VAL A 331 -12.14 -14.57 13.18
CA VAL A 331 -12.50 -13.68 14.30
C VAL A 331 -11.27 -12.93 14.81
N ALA A 332 -10.15 -13.62 15.05
CA ALA A 332 -8.91 -13.01 15.52
C ALA A 332 -8.39 -11.95 14.54
N LEU A 333 -8.31 -12.27 13.25
CA LEU A 333 -7.87 -11.33 12.22
C LEU A 333 -8.77 -10.08 12.15
N ARG A 334 -10.10 -10.25 12.20
CA ARG A 334 -11.02 -9.10 12.21
C ARG A 334 -10.90 -8.26 13.46
N GLU A 335 -10.60 -8.86 14.61
CA GLU A 335 -10.32 -8.12 15.84
C GLU A 335 -9.06 -7.27 15.72
N LEU A 336 -7.98 -7.83 15.17
CA LEU A 336 -6.73 -7.09 14.88
C LEU A 336 -6.95 -5.97 13.86
N GLY A 337 -7.65 -6.25 12.77
CA GLY A 337 -8.02 -5.23 11.78
C GLY A 337 -8.84 -4.09 12.39
N ARG A 338 -9.81 -4.42 13.26
CA ARG A 338 -10.67 -3.45 13.95
C ARG A 338 -9.91 -2.62 14.98
N SER A 339 -8.92 -3.22 15.65
CA SER A 339 -7.98 -2.52 16.54
C SER A 339 -7.25 -1.40 15.80
N ILE A 340 -6.70 -1.72 14.62
CA ILE A 340 -6.05 -0.72 13.76
C ILE A 340 -7.07 0.32 13.32
N SER A 341 -8.17 -0.08 12.66
CA SER A 341 -9.19 0.83 12.11
C SER A 341 -9.70 1.86 13.11
N ASN A 342 -9.94 1.43 14.36
CA ASN A 342 -10.47 2.31 15.41
C ASN A 342 -9.38 3.03 16.21
N MET A 343 -8.10 2.73 15.96
CA MET A 343 -6.95 3.18 16.76
C MET A 343 -7.13 2.92 18.26
N LYS A 344 -7.61 1.72 18.59
CA LYS A 344 -7.82 1.25 19.96
C LYS A 344 -6.90 0.07 20.22
N ARG A 345 -6.28 0.00 21.38
CA ARG A 345 -5.40 -1.12 21.72
C ARG A 345 -6.20 -2.43 21.76
N CYS A 346 -5.67 -3.43 21.08
CA CYS A 346 -6.06 -4.83 21.23
C CYS A 346 -5.30 -5.42 22.42
N GLN A 347 -5.99 -6.12 23.32
CA GLN A 347 -5.32 -6.97 24.31
C GLN A 347 -4.98 -8.32 23.67
N ALA A 348 -4.17 -8.28 22.61
CA ALA A 348 -3.86 -9.44 21.77
C ALA A 348 -3.23 -10.55 22.61
N THR A 349 -2.23 -10.20 23.42
CA THR A 349 -1.50 -11.13 24.28
C THR A 349 -2.38 -11.75 25.37
N VAL A 350 -3.42 -11.04 25.84
CA VAL A 350 -4.28 -11.50 26.95
C VAL A 350 -5.52 -12.25 26.46
N GLN A 351 -6.10 -11.87 25.32
CA GLN A 351 -7.40 -12.41 24.88
C GLN A 351 -7.31 -13.23 23.59
N THR A 352 -6.48 -12.82 22.62
CA THR A 352 -6.46 -13.43 21.28
C THR A 352 -5.47 -14.58 21.22
N VAL A 353 -4.25 -14.39 21.74
CA VAL A 353 -3.18 -15.41 21.74
C VAL A 353 -3.58 -16.68 22.53
N PRO A 354 -4.15 -16.60 23.75
CA PRO A 354 -4.51 -17.82 24.48
C PRO A 354 -5.60 -18.64 23.77
N LYS A 355 -6.54 -17.97 23.08
CA LYS A 355 -7.57 -18.65 22.28
C LYS A 355 -6.94 -19.39 21.10
N LEU A 356 -6.01 -18.74 20.39
CA LEU A 356 -5.27 -19.36 19.29
C LEU A 356 -4.44 -20.57 19.75
N GLN A 357 -3.78 -20.47 20.91
CA GLN A 357 -3.03 -21.58 21.50
C GLN A 357 -3.92 -22.77 21.87
N SER A 358 -5.09 -22.52 22.44
CA SER A 358 -6.09 -23.57 22.71
C SER A 358 -6.50 -24.27 21.43
N VAL A 359 -6.80 -23.51 20.38
CA VAL A 359 -7.19 -24.02 19.06
C VAL A 359 -6.05 -24.83 18.41
N LYS A 360 -4.80 -24.37 18.57
CA LYS A 360 -3.63 -25.12 18.10
C LYS A 360 -3.49 -26.47 18.81
N GLN A 361 -3.69 -26.53 20.12
CA GLN A 361 -3.63 -27.79 20.87
C GLN A 361 -4.68 -28.80 20.39
N GLU A 362 -5.89 -28.36 20.08
CA GLU A 362 -6.92 -29.22 19.49
C GLU A 362 -6.48 -29.83 18.15
N LEU A 363 -5.81 -29.05 17.29
CA LEU A 363 -5.25 -29.56 16.04
C LEU A 363 -4.13 -30.58 16.27
N VAL A 364 -3.27 -30.35 17.27
CA VAL A 364 -2.18 -31.26 17.60
C VAL A 364 -2.73 -32.59 18.09
N LEU A 365 -3.76 -32.56 18.94
CA LEU A 365 -4.46 -33.76 19.40
C LEU A 365 -5.15 -34.50 18.25
N LEU A 366 -5.73 -33.76 17.30
CA LEU A 366 -6.36 -34.33 16.10
C LEU A 366 -5.33 -35.05 15.21
N ALA A 367 -4.18 -34.41 14.97
CA ALA A 367 -3.07 -34.97 14.19
C ALA A 367 -2.48 -36.22 14.86
N ALA A 368 -2.43 -36.26 16.19
CA ALA A 368 -1.94 -37.40 16.96
C ALA A 368 -2.95 -38.56 17.09
N SER A 369 -4.21 -38.36 16.69
CA SER A 369 -5.27 -39.35 16.91
C SER A 369 -5.07 -40.63 16.10
N SER A 370 -5.36 -41.78 16.72
CA SER A 370 -5.31 -43.10 16.06
C SER A 370 -6.25 -43.24 14.86
N ARG A 371 -7.27 -42.38 14.76
CA ARG A 371 -8.21 -42.31 13.63
C ARG A 371 -7.52 -41.95 12.30
N LEU A 372 -6.37 -41.28 12.35
CA LEU A 372 -5.59 -40.88 11.18
C LEU A 372 -4.46 -41.88 10.82
N LYS A 373 -4.17 -42.83 11.72
CA LYS A 373 -2.97 -43.70 11.68
C LYS A 373 -3.15 -44.98 10.86
N GLY A 374 -4.38 -45.30 10.44
CA GLY A 374 -4.74 -46.55 9.76
C GLY A 374 -5.07 -46.44 8.25
N ILE A 375 -4.66 -45.35 7.58
CA ILE A 375 -5.15 -45.00 6.23
C ILE A 375 -3.98 -44.89 5.26
N GLY A 376 -4.20 -45.24 3.98
CA GLY A 376 -3.18 -45.27 2.93
C GLY A 376 -2.32 -44.00 2.86
N ASN A 377 -1.04 -44.18 2.52
CA ASN A 377 0.03 -43.19 2.67
C ASN A 377 -0.30 -41.80 2.06
N ALA A 378 -1.05 -41.74 0.95
CA ALA A 378 -1.36 -40.49 0.26
C ALA A 378 -2.44 -39.63 0.96
N GLU A 379 -3.50 -40.25 1.48
CA GLU A 379 -4.59 -39.49 2.16
C GLU A 379 -4.15 -38.98 3.52
N SER A 380 -3.38 -39.79 4.26
CA SER A 380 -2.77 -39.40 5.53
C SER A 380 -1.79 -38.23 5.35
N LEU A 381 -1.02 -38.23 4.24
CA LEU A 381 -0.13 -37.14 3.89
C LEU A 381 -0.90 -35.84 3.59
N ALA A 382 -1.98 -35.90 2.80
CA ALA A 382 -2.78 -34.74 2.44
C ALA A 382 -3.38 -34.05 3.68
N ILE A 383 -3.88 -34.82 4.64
CA ILE A 383 -4.44 -34.27 5.88
C ILE A 383 -3.36 -33.77 6.81
N SER A 384 -2.26 -34.50 6.94
CA SER A 384 -1.13 -34.04 7.75
C SER A 384 -0.61 -32.70 7.23
N ASN A 385 -0.53 -32.53 5.91
CA ASN A 385 -0.13 -31.27 5.28
C ASN A 385 -1.15 -30.15 5.54
N LEU A 386 -2.46 -30.43 5.46
CA LEU A 386 -3.51 -29.45 5.80
C LEU A 386 -3.41 -29.01 7.27
N LEU A 387 -3.31 -29.95 8.20
CA LEU A 387 -3.22 -29.66 9.63
C LEU A 387 -1.94 -28.87 9.95
N PHE A 388 -0.82 -29.24 9.31
CA PHE A 388 0.44 -28.53 9.44
C PHE A 388 0.33 -27.07 8.97
N LEU A 389 -0.20 -26.83 7.77
CA LEU A 389 -0.38 -25.47 7.24
C LEU A 389 -1.34 -24.65 8.12
N LEU A 390 -2.37 -25.28 8.66
CA LEU A 390 -3.32 -24.61 9.56
C LEU A 390 -2.66 -24.21 10.89
N MET A 391 -1.82 -25.08 11.46
CA MET A 391 -1.01 -24.74 12.64
C MET A 391 -0.03 -23.60 12.35
N GLU A 392 0.62 -23.62 11.17
CA GLU A 392 1.52 -22.55 10.77
C GLU A 392 0.80 -21.20 10.62
N ILE A 393 -0.41 -21.21 10.06
CA ILE A 393 -1.29 -20.04 10.00
C ILE A 393 -1.61 -19.52 11.40
N VAL A 394 -1.96 -20.41 12.34
CA VAL A 394 -2.21 -20.02 13.74
C VAL A 394 -0.99 -19.33 14.35
N ASP A 395 0.20 -19.92 14.21
CA ASP A 395 1.44 -19.35 14.72
C ASP A 395 1.75 -17.98 14.12
N LYS A 396 1.52 -17.82 12.82
CA LYS A 396 1.70 -16.52 12.15
C LYS A 396 0.71 -15.47 12.66
N VAL A 397 -0.55 -15.82 12.89
CA VAL A 397 -1.54 -14.89 13.45
C VAL A 397 -1.17 -14.48 14.88
N GLU A 398 -0.61 -15.37 15.70
CA GLU A 398 -0.09 -15.00 17.03
C GLU A 398 1.05 -13.98 16.96
N VAL A 399 1.99 -14.16 16.03
CA VAL A 399 3.08 -13.19 15.81
C VAL A 399 2.53 -11.84 15.35
N ILE A 400 1.60 -11.84 14.39
CA ILE A 400 0.94 -10.62 13.92
C ILE A 400 0.20 -9.92 15.06
N ALA A 401 -0.47 -10.67 15.92
CA ALA A 401 -1.23 -10.10 17.04
C ALA A 401 -0.31 -9.31 18.00
N LYS A 402 0.87 -9.86 18.32
CA LYS A 402 1.89 -9.17 19.12
C LYS A 402 2.43 -7.93 18.44
N GLU A 403 2.68 -7.98 17.13
CA GLU A 403 3.19 -6.81 16.38
C GLU A 403 2.14 -5.70 16.24
N VAL A 404 0.86 -6.05 16.12
CA VAL A 404 -0.25 -5.08 16.12
C VAL A 404 -0.40 -4.42 17.50
N GLU A 405 -0.22 -5.16 18.58
CA GLU A 405 -0.19 -4.61 19.95
C GLU A 405 0.98 -3.63 20.12
N ALA A 406 2.20 -4.02 19.72
CA ALA A 406 3.38 -3.16 19.73
C ALA A 406 3.22 -1.91 18.85
N LEU A 407 2.58 -2.05 17.68
CA LEU A 407 2.21 -0.91 16.83
C LEU A 407 1.28 0.05 17.57
N GLY A 408 0.25 -0.47 18.25
CA GLY A 408 -0.70 0.33 19.02
C GLY A 408 -0.05 1.07 20.20
N GLU A 409 0.96 0.46 20.85
CA GLU A 409 1.75 1.12 21.89
C GLU A 409 2.58 2.27 21.31
N ALA A 410 3.34 2.01 20.25
CA ALA A 410 4.19 3.00 19.59
C ALA A 410 3.38 4.16 18.97
N ALA A 411 2.18 3.87 18.45
CA ALA A 411 1.30 4.84 17.83
C ALA A 411 0.41 5.59 18.83
N GLY A 412 0.45 5.23 20.13
CA GLY A 412 -0.37 5.87 21.15
C GLY A 412 -1.87 5.57 21.02
N PHE A 413 -2.25 4.36 20.57
CA PHE A 413 -3.65 3.95 20.51
C PHE A 413 -4.30 4.04 21.89
N GLN A 414 -5.57 4.42 21.92
CA GLN A 414 -6.32 4.54 23.17
C GLN A 414 -6.46 3.17 23.82
N SER A 415 -6.18 3.09 25.12
CA SER A 415 -6.60 1.93 25.91
C SER A 415 -8.12 1.87 25.92
N LYS A 416 -8.67 0.65 25.85
CA LYS A 416 -10.08 0.41 26.11
C LYS A 416 -10.45 0.79 27.54
#